data_AF-A0A1H1W5S2-F1
#
_entry.id   AF-A0A1H1W5S2-F1
#
_cell.length_a   1.000
_cell.length_b   1.000
_cell.length_c   1.000
_cell.angle_alpha   90.00
_cell.angle_beta   90.00
_cell.angle_gamma   90.00
#
_symmetry.space_group_name_H-M   'P 1'
#
loop_
_entity.id
_entity.type
_entity.pdbx_description
1 polymer ?
#
loop_
_entity_poly.entity_id
_entity_poly.type
_entity_poly.pdbx_seq_one_letter_code
_entity_poly.pdbx_strand_id
1 'polypeptide(L)'
;MSRRRWWLVGGAIVAVAVAGAVWFGLSALRSPTAEEATLAYLHALESGDPEAVAATGTAVSDAALTAFAGASSTIQDAEVTDVREGDGGASATVRFRLDGDEHEADLRLTPGSGGWAVDGSGLGALRTTTTIGTAVQVGGAVLPVDEDAALLPGVYPVTAAPRTLLTGTTDAVVLPGDDATASVTAELRPEATEAAQTQLEAYLKTCTADGTAVPDDCGIRIPWGTEFREISDIAFRVERFPAVVLTPTAFSADDGILEATVTGTGQDGDARTVTYRSTAWSVRGGVDITADELALTVW
;
A
#
# COMPACT_ATOMS: atom_id res chain seq x y z
N MET A 1 51.39 1.39 64.59
CA MET A 1 50.93 0.78 63.31
C MET A 1 50.60 1.89 62.34
N SER A 2 51.36 1.95 61.23
CA SER A 2 51.67 3.16 60.47
C SER A 2 50.64 3.53 59.39
N ARG A 3 50.25 4.82 59.37
CA ARG A 3 49.42 5.51 58.36
C ARG A 3 49.92 5.45 56.91
N ARG A 4 51.08 4.82 56.65
CA ARG A 4 51.69 4.67 55.32
C ARG A 4 51.05 3.59 54.44
N ARG A 5 50.28 2.66 55.01
CA ARG A 5 49.68 1.53 54.26
C ARG A 5 48.37 1.87 53.54
N TRP A 6 47.74 3.00 53.86
CA TRP A 6 46.43 3.38 53.32
C TRP A 6 46.52 4.16 51.99
N TRP A 7 47.65 4.83 51.74
CA TRP A 7 47.88 5.59 50.50
C TRP A 7 48.20 4.71 49.29
N LEU A 8 48.74 3.50 49.49
CA LEU A 8 49.06 2.57 48.39
C LEU A 8 47.84 1.83 47.85
N VAL A 9 46.77 1.66 48.65
CA VAL A 9 45.52 1.01 48.21
C VAL A 9 44.62 2.01 47.47
N GLY A 10 44.56 3.27 47.93
CA GLY A 10 43.80 4.33 47.26
C GLY A 10 44.36 4.71 45.88
N GLY A 11 45.69 4.74 45.71
CA GLY A 11 46.33 5.04 44.42
C GLY A 11 46.09 3.97 43.34
N ALA A 12 46.04 2.69 43.72
CA ALA A 12 45.79 1.60 42.78
C ALA A 12 44.34 1.56 42.26
N ILE A 13 43.36 1.90 43.11
CA ILE A 13 41.94 1.94 42.72
C ILE A 13 41.67 3.12 41.76
N VAL A 14 42.27 4.29 42.02
CA VAL A 14 42.16 5.45 41.12
C VAL A 14 42.84 5.18 39.79
N ALA A 15 43.99 4.50 39.76
CA ALA A 15 44.66 4.14 38.52
C ALA A 15 43.86 3.14 37.67
N VAL A 16 43.19 2.16 38.28
CA VAL A 16 42.30 1.21 37.57
C VAL A 16 41.03 1.90 37.07
N ALA A 17 40.43 2.81 37.84
CA ALA A 17 39.25 3.57 37.41
C ALA A 17 39.56 4.54 36.27
N VAL A 18 40.73 5.20 36.29
CA VAL A 18 41.18 6.08 35.20
C VAL A 18 41.55 5.26 33.97
N ALA A 19 42.21 4.11 34.11
CA ALA A 19 42.49 3.20 32.98
C ALA A 19 41.20 2.65 32.36
N GLY A 20 40.20 2.31 33.17
CA GLY A 20 38.87 1.87 32.70
C GLY A 20 38.10 2.98 31.97
N ALA A 21 38.11 4.21 32.50
CA ALA A 21 37.48 5.36 31.87
C ALA A 21 38.16 5.77 30.55
N VAL A 22 39.50 5.66 30.49
CA VAL A 22 40.27 5.90 29.26
C VAL A 22 40.01 4.80 28.24
N TRP A 23 39.94 3.53 28.64
CA TRP A 23 39.60 2.42 27.75
C TRP A 23 38.17 2.56 27.20
N PHE A 24 37.19 2.87 28.04
CA PHE A 24 35.79 3.09 27.62
C PHE A 24 35.67 4.32 26.70
N GLY A 25 36.40 5.40 26.99
CA GLY A 25 36.46 6.59 26.14
C GLY A 25 37.16 6.35 24.79
N LEU A 26 38.21 5.52 24.74
CA LEU A 26 38.85 5.10 23.49
C LEU A 26 38.03 4.09 22.70
N SER A 27 37.18 3.29 23.36
CA SER A 27 36.26 2.35 22.71
C SER A 27 35.12 3.10 22.01
N ALA A 28 34.60 4.16 22.64
CA ALA A 28 33.59 5.04 22.07
C ALA A 28 34.09 5.88 20.86
N LEU A 29 35.39 5.89 20.61
CA LEU A 29 36.02 6.57 19.46
C LEU A 29 36.35 5.62 18.30
N ARG A 30 36.13 4.30 18.45
CA ARG A 30 36.29 3.36 17.35
C ARG A 30 35.02 3.34 16.52
N SER A 31 35.17 3.56 15.22
CA SER A 31 34.11 3.22 14.27
C SER A 31 33.87 1.70 14.36
N PRO A 32 32.60 1.25 14.39
CA PRO A 32 32.28 -0.17 14.42
C PRO A 32 32.91 -0.88 13.22
N THR A 33 33.33 -2.13 13.39
CA THR A 33 33.87 -2.95 12.29
C THR A 33 32.76 -3.33 11.30
N ALA A 34 33.13 -3.81 10.11
CA ALA A 34 32.13 -4.29 9.14
C ALA A 34 31.31 -5.46 9.71
N GLU A 35 31.94 -6.34 10.51
CA GLU A 35 31.28 -7.43 11.20
C GLU A 35 30.27 -6.93 12.25
N GLU A 36 30.68 -5.97 13.10
CA GLU A 36 29.80 -5.38 14.12
C GLU A 36 28.59 -4.67 13.49
N ALA A 37 28.80 -3.96 12.37
CA ALA A 37 27.71 -3.32 11.62
C ALA A 37 26.77 -4.36 10.99
N THR A 38 27.31 -5.47 10.47
CA THR A 38 26.51 -6.58 9.94
C THR A 38 25.65 -7.20 11.04
N LEU A 39 26.24 -7.51 12.19
CA LEU A 39 25.51 -8.07 13.34
C LEU A 39 24.43 -7.10 13.86
N ALA A 40 24.71 -5.80 13.91
CA ALA A 40 23.73 -4.80 14.30
C ALA A 40 22.54 -4.77 13.32
N TYR A 41 22.80 -4.88 12.02
CA TYR A 41 21.75 -4.99 11.00
C TYR A 41 20.92 -6.26 11.14
N LEU A 42 21.56 -7.42 11.32
CA LEU A 42 20.86 -8.69 11.51
C LEU A 42 19.99 -8.67 12.77
N HIS A 43 20.50 -8.18 13.91
CA HIS A 43 19.69 -8.04 15.13
C HIS A 43 18.53 -7.07 14.97
N ALA A 44 18.70 -5.99 14.19
CA ALA A 44 17.60 -5.10 13.87
C ALA A 44 16.51 -5.82 13.07
N LEU A 45 16.88 -6.66 12.08
CA LEU A 45 15.92 -7.49 11.36
C LEU A 45 15.24 -8.53 12.26
N GLU A 46 16.00 -9.23 13.12
CA GLU A 46 15.44 -10.20 14.06
C GLU A 46 14.43 -9.57 15.02
N SER A 47 14.63 -8.31 15.40
CA SER A 47 13.74 -7.58 16.29
C SER A 47 12.36 -7.28 15.68
N GLY A 48 12.26 -7.27 14.35
CA GLY A 48 11.05 -6.84 13.63
C GLY A 48 10.72 -5.35 13.79
N ASP A 49 11.63 -4.55 14.34
CA ASP A 49 11.43 -3.12 14.57
C ASP A 49 12.00 -2.30 13.40
N PRO A 50 11.16 -1.61 12.60
CA PRO A 50 11.63 -0.76 11.51
C PRO A 50 12.51 0.40 11.99
N GLU A 51 12.32 0.92 13.20
CA GLU A 51 13.15 2.00 13.73
C GLU A 51 14.57 1.50 14.04
N ALA A 52 14.69 0.27 14.54
CA ALA A 52 15.98 -0.38 14.76
C ALA A 52 16.74 -0.57 13.45
N VAL A 53 16.04 -0.94 12.36
CA VAL A 53 16.66 -1.07 11.03
C VAL A 53 17.08 0.29 10.49
N ALA A 54 16.24 1.32 10.60
CA ALA A 54 16.61 2.67 10.15
C ALA A 54 17.86 3.21 10.90
N ALA A 55 18.01 2.85 12.18
CA ALA A 55 19.16 3.26 12.99
C ALA A 55 20.49 2.64 12.55
N THR A 56 20.50 1.58 11.74
CA THR A 56 21.74 0.98 11.21
C THR A 56 22.37 1.82 10.11
N GLY A 57 21.66 2.81 9.58
CA GLY A 57 22.09 3.62 8.45
C GLY A 57 21.94 2.94 7.09
N THR A 58 21.35 1.74 7.02
CA THR A 58 20.96 1.10 5.76
C THR A 58 19.94 1.98 5.04
N ALA A 59 20.16 2.24 3.75
CA ALA A 59 19.23 3.04 2.96
C ALA A 59 17.96 2.24 2.61
N VAL A 60 16.92 2.40 3.42
CA VAL A 60 15.62 1.73 3.26
C VAL A 60 14.53 2.77 3.03
N SER A 61 13.59 2.49 2.13
CA SER A 61 12.46 3.40 1.88
C SER A 61 11.42 3.33 3.01
N ASP A 62 10.67 4.42 3.22
CA ASP A 62 9.56 4.43 4.20
C ASP A 62 8.52 3.34 3.90
N ALA A 63 8.29 3.05 2.62
CA ALA A 63 7.40 1.97 2.19
C ALA A 63 7.90 0.59 2.61
N ALA A 64 9.21 0.32 2.47
CA ALA A 64 9.81 -0.93 2.89
C ALA A 64 9.82 -1.09 4.42
N LEU A 65 10.07 -0.01 5.17
CA LEU A 65 9.96 0.00 6.64
C LEU A 65 8.51 -0.24 7.09
N THR A 66 7.54 0.40 6.43
CA THR A 66 6.11 0.23 6.69
C THR A 66 5.64 -1.19 6.35
N ALA A 67 6.14 -1.77 5.25
CA ALA A 67 5.88 -3.16 4.90
C ALA A 67 6.44 -4.09 5.99
N PHE A 68 7.69 -3.87 6.41
CA PHE A 68 8.39 -4.69 7.40
C PHE A 68 7.69 -4.71 8.77
N ALA A 69 7.14 -3.57 9.21
CA ALA A 69 6.31 -3.51 10.41
C ALA A 69 5.07 -4.43 10.37
N GLY A 70 4.61 -4.80 9.17
CA GLY A 70 3.50 -5.72 8.95
C GLY A 70 3.92 -7.11 8.45
N ALA A 71 5.21 -7.46 8.49
CA ALA A 71 5.68 -8.80 8.18
C ALA A 71 5.10 -9.82 9.18
N SER A 72 4.70 -11.00 8.70
CA SER A 72 4.21 -12.09 9.55
C SER A 72 5.35 -12.86 10.22
N SER A 73 6.55 -12.81 9.66
CA SER A 73 7.77 -13.41 10.20
C SER A 73 9.00 -12.64 9.74
N THR A 74 10.00 -12.56 10.61
CA THR A 74 11.31 -11.96 10.33
C THR A 74 12.39 -13.04 10.38
N ILE A 75 13.61 -12.66 9.98
CA ILE A 75 14.76 -13.57 10.10
C ILE A 75 15.00 -13.91 11.58
N GLN A 76 15.56 -15.09 11.83
CA GLN A 76 15.85 -15.63 13.16
C GLN A 76 17.20 -16.32 13.15
N ASP A 77 17.82 -16.47 14.33
CA ASP A 77 19.07 -17.19 14.52
C ASP A 77 20.17 -16.72 13.54
N ALA A 78 20.25 -15.41 13.30
CA ALA A 78 21.12 -14.84 12.30
C ALA A 78 22.58 -14.78 12.79
N GLU A 79 23.50 -15.29 11.98
CA GLU A 79 24.93 -15.33 12.27
C GLU A 79 25.77 -14.86 11.08
N VAL A 80 26.90 -14.22 11.38
CA VAL A 80 27.91 -13.88 10.38
C VAL A 80 28.93 -15.02 10.35
N THR A 81 29.11 -15.62 9.18
CA THR A 81 30.00 -16.78 9.00
C THR A 81 31.36 -16.40 8.43
N ASP A 82 31.42 -15.34 7.62
CA ASP A 82 32.64 -14.84 7.00
C ASP A 82 32.51 -13.34 6.73
N VAL A 83 33.61 -12.59 6.90
CA VAL A 83 33.68 -11.17 6.53
C VAL A 83 34.98 -10.94 5.76
N ARG A 84 34.86 -10.28 4.60
CA ARG A 84 36.00 -9.85 3.78
C ARG A 84 35.95 -8.35 3.61
N GLU A 85 36.95 -7.66 4.14
CA GLU A 85 37.15 -6.24 3.90
C GLU A 85 38.10 -6.04 2.71
N GLY A 86 37.75 -5.09 1.83
CA GLY A 86 38.57 -4.70 0.69
C GLY A 86 38.73 -3.18 0.60
N ASP A 87 39.47 -2.73 -0.41
CA ASP A 87 39.68 -1.30 -0.64
C ASP A 87 38.37 -0.63 -1.10
N GLY A 88 37.63 -0.06 -0.14
CA GLY A 88 36.41 0.73 -0.39
C GLY A 88 35.08 0.03 -0.10
N GLY A 89 35.09 -1.17 0.48
CA GLY A 89 33.88 -1.95 0.77
C GLY A 89 34.15 -3.17 1.65
N ALA A 90 33.09 -3.81 2.14
CA ALA A 90 33.18 -5.12 2.79
C ALA A 90 32.06 -6.03 2.30
N SER A 91 32.27 -7.34 2.36
CA SER A 91 31.26 -8.36 2.11
C SER A 91 31.17 -9.31 3.31
N ALA A 92 29.97 -9.60 3.78
CA ALA A 92 29.71 -10.52 4.86
C ALA A 92 28.77 -11.65 4.38
N THR A 93 29.18 -12.90 4.58
CA THR A 93 28.31 -14.06 4.34
C THR A 93 27.57 -14.37 5.63
N VAL A 94 26.24 -14.35 5.57
CA VAL A 94 25.36 -14.53 6.73
C VAL A 94 24.50 -15.77 6.57
N ARG A 95 24.20 -16.42 7.69
CA ARG A 95 23.18 -17.47 7.77
C ARG A 95 22.06 -17.03 8.69
N PHE A 96 20.85 -17.42 8.37
CA PHE A 96 19.68 -17.12 9.18
C PHE A 96 18.56 -18.11 8.86
N ARG A 97 17.51 -18.09 9.67
CA ARG A 97 16.28 -18.82 9.43
C ARG A 97 15.14 -17.87 9.07
N LEU A 98 14.32 -18.24 8.10
CA LEU A 98 13.11 -17.51 7.76
C LEU A 98 12.01 -18.52 7.40
N ASP A 99 10.82 -18.32 7.94
CA ASP A 99 9.69 -19.28 7.83
C ASP A 99 10.05 -20.73 8.25
N GLY A 100 11.07 -20.88 9.11
CA GLY A 100 11.55 -22.16 9.59
C GLY A 100 12.68 -22.78 8.77
N ASP A 101 12.89 -22.33 7.53
CA ASP A 101 13.95 -22.78 6.62
C ASP A 101 15.27 -22.03 6.87
N GLU A 102 16.41 -22.68 6.64
CA GLU A 102 17.74 -22.10 6.77
C GLU A 102 18.20 -21.50 5.43
N HIS A 103 18.73 -20.28 5.47
CA HIS A 103 19.17 -19.51 4.32
C HIS A 103 20.59 -18.98 4.54
N GLU A 104 21.30 -18.75 3.43
CA GLU A 104 22.59 -18.09 3.38
C GLU A 104 22.50 -16.93 2.38
N ALA A 105 23.08 -15.78 2.73
CA ALA A 105 23.09 -14.59 1.87
C ALA A 105 24.41 -13.83 1.98
N ASP A 106 24.76 -13.08 0.93
CA ASP A 106 25.93 -12.21 0.91
C ASP A 106 25.50 -10.73 1.02
N LEU A 107 25.89 -10.10 2.13
CA LEU A 107 25.65 -8.69 2.39
C LEU A 107 26.88 -7.88 2.00
N ARG A 108 26.68 -6.79 1.26
CA ARG A 108 27.72 -5.81 0.96
C ARG A 108 27.55 -4.60 1.86
N LEU A 109 28.66 -4.10 2.35
CA LEU A 109 28.73 -2.93 3.21
C LEU A 109 29.55 -1.83 2.53
N THR A 110 29.05 -0.60 2.69
CA THR A 110 29.73 0.60 2.22
C THR A 110 30.18 1.46 3.41
N PRO A 111 31.38 2.05 3.36
CA PRO A 111 31.84 2.95 4.39
C PRO A 111 31.12 4.31 4.28
N GLY A 112 30.51 4.77 5.38
CA GLY A 112 29.83 6.05 5.50
C GLY A 112 30.40 6.93 6.62
N SER A 113 29.83 8.13 6.78
CA SER A 113 30.28 9.09 7.81
C SER A 113 30.07 8.61 9.26
N GLY A 114 29.17 7.64 9.47
CA GLY A 114 28.85 7.04 10.77
C GLY A 114 29.46 5.64 11.01
N GLY A 115 30.24 5.10 10.06
CA GLY A 115 30.70 3.71 10.08
C GLY A 115 30.23 2.94 8.85
N TRP A 116 30.26 1.61 8.94
CA TRP A 116 29.79 0.72 7.87
C TRP A 116 28.27 0.60 7.88
N ALA A 117 27.65 0.56 6.69
CA ALA A 117 26.23 0.28 6.52
C ALA A 117 26.02 -0.74 5.40
N VAL A 118 25.05 -1.64 5.57
CA VAL A 118 24.65 -2.60 4.54
C VAL A 118 24.02 -1.83 3.37
N ASP A 119 24.40 -2.17 2.15
CA ASP A 119 23.83 -1.57 0.93
C ASP A 119 22.55 -2.30 0.48
N GLY A 120 22.07 -2.02 -0.74
CA GLY A 120 20.86 -2.65 -1.29
C GLY A 120 20.87 -4.19 -1.33
N SER A 121 22.03 -4.84 -1.20
CA SER A 121 22.15 -6.30 -1.02
C SER A 121 21.44 -6.84 0.22
N GLY A 122 21.21 -6.01 1.24
CA GLY A 122 20.41 -6.36 2.40
C GLY A 122 18.91 -6.44 2.14
N LEU A 123 18.45 -5.99 0.97
CA LEU A 123 17.06 -5.97 0.54
C LEU A 123 16.83 -7.05 -0.52
N GLY A 124 15.62 -7.60 -0.56
CA GLY A 124 15.14 -8.38 -1.71
C GLY A 124 14.20 -7.55 -2.58
N ALA A 125 14.01 -7.96 -3.82
CA ALA A 125 13.01 -7.34 -4.70
C ALA A 125 11.73 -8.18 -4.68
N LEU A 126 10.57 -7.55 -4.48
CA LEU A 126 9.27 -8.20 -4.60
C LEU A 126 8.51 -7.59 -5.77
N ARG A 127 8.12 -8.41 -6.74
CA ARG A 127 7.13 -8.05 -7.77
C ARG A 127 5.80 -8.69 -7.46
N THR A 128 4.74 -7.88 -7.45
CA THR A 128 3.39 -8.35 -7.15
C THR A 128 2.47 -8.22 -8.36
N THR A 129 1.49 -9.11 -8.47
CA THR A 129 0.40 -9.00 -9.45
C THR A 129 -0.94 -9.24 -8.76
N THR A 130 -2.02 -8.72 -9.35
CA THR A 130 -3.38 -8.99 -8.87
C THR A 130 -4.37 -9.13 -10.03
N THR A 131 -5.42 -9.92 -9.83
CA THR A 131 -6.49 -10.08 -10.83
C THR A 131 -7.45 -8.90 -10.87
N ILE A 132 -7.53 -8.08 -9.81
CA ILE A 132 -8.39 -6.90 -9.70
C ILE A 132 -7.65 -5.79 -8.96
N GLY A 133 -7.63 -4.59 -9.54
CA GLY A 133 -6.98 -3.42 -8.96
C GLY A 133 -5.58 -3.18 -9.51
N THR A 134 -4.97 -2.07 -9.06
CA THR A 134 -3.65 -1.61 -9.52
C THR A 134 -2.60 -1.60 -8.40
N ALA A 135 -2.98 -2.05 -7.21
CA ALA A 135 -2.11 -2.09 -6.05
C ALA A 135 -2.45 -3.29 -5.14
N VAL A 136 -1.49 -3.64 -4.28
CA VAL A 136 -1.66 -4.61 -3.20
C VAL A 136 -1.12 -4.02 -1.91
N GLN A 137 -1.62 -4.50 -0.78
CA GLN A 137 -1.05 -4.20 0.52
C GLN A 137 -0.07 -5.32 0.92
N VAL A 138 1.21 -4.98 1.03
CA VAL A 138 2.31 -5.85 1.47
C VAL A 138 2.67 -5.49 2.90
N GLY A 139 2.33 -6.37 3.85
CA GLY A 139 2.41 -6.04 5.27
C GLY A 139 1.61 -4.78 5.59
N GLY A 140 2.29 -3.73 6.07
CA GLY A 140 1.67 -2.43 6.36
C GLY A 140 1.57 -1.47 5.17
N ALA A 141 2.32 -1.70 4.08
CA ALA A 141 2.46 -0.73 2.98
C ALA A 141 1.55 -1.08 1.80
N VAL A 142 1.07 -0.06 1.09
CA VAL A 142 0.38 -0.22 -0.20
C VAL A 142 1.38 0.03 -1.33
N LEU A 143 1.53 -0.93 -2.21
CA LEU A 143 2.51 -0.92 -3.31
C LEU A 143 1.81 -1.14 -4.64
N PRO A 144 2.25 -0.46 -5.73
CA PRO A 144 1.75 -0.72 -7.06
C PRO A 144 2.09 -2.15 -7.49
N VAL A 145 1.22 -2.75 -8.31
CA VAL A 145 1.51 -4.04 -8.95
C VAL A 145 2.38 -3.85 -10.19
N ASP A 146 2.99 -4.93 -10.68
CA ASP A 146 3.86 -4.98 -11.87
C ASP A 146 5.15 -4.15 -11.79
N GLU A 147 5.45 -3.58 -10.62
CA GLU A 147 6.69 -2.87 -10.29
C GLU A 147 7.50 -3.64 -9.23
N ASP A 148 8.82 -3.52 -9.29
CA ASP A 148 9.71 -4.12 -8.28
C ASP A 148 9.80 -3.20 -7.06
N ALA A 149 9.47 -3.73 -5.89
CA ALA A 149 9.67 -3.06 -4.61
C ALA A 149 10.85 -3.68 -3.87
N ALA A 150 11.84 -2.86 -3.50
CA ALA A 150 12.91 -3.31 -2.62
C ALA A 150 12.41 -3.36 -1.17
N LEU A 151 12.38 -4.55 -0.58
CA LEU A 151 11.86 -4.82 0.76
C LEU A 151 12.93 -5.45 1.66
N LEU A 152 12.74 -5.31 2.96
CA LEU A 152 13.57 -6.01 3.93
C LEU A 152 13.30 -7.51 3.90
N PRO A 153 14.24 -8.36 4.36
CA PRO A 153 14.01 -9.80 4.43
C PRO A 153 12.89 -10.13 5.43
N GLY A 154 11.94 -10.97 5.02
CA GLY A 154 10.77 -11.29 5.82
C GLY A 154 9.73 -12.09 5.06
N VAL A 155 8.73 -12.58 5.80
CA VAL A 155 7.50 -13.14 5.21
C VAL A 155 6.42 -12.07 5.28
N TYR A 156 5.83 -11.75 4.14
CA TYR A 156 4.86 -10.68 4.00
C TYR A 156 3.50 -11.21 3.60
N PRO A 157 2.42 -10.89 4.36
CA PRO A 157 1.08 -11.03 3.82
C PRO A 157 0.88 -10.00 2.71
N VAL A 158 0.56 -10.48 1.50
CA VAL A 158 0.24 -9.68 0.33
C VAL A 158 -1.26 -9.79 0.09
N THR A 159 -1.98 -8.69 0.31
CA THR A 159 -3.44 -8.63 0.29
C THR A 159 -3.94 -7.71 -0.83
N ALA A 160 -5.11 -8.01 -1.39
CA ALA A 160 -5.72 -7.14 -2.39
C ALA A 160 -6.02 -5.75 -1.80
N ALA A 161 -5.77 -4.68 -2.57
CA ALA A 161 -6.02 -3.30 -2.15
C ALA A 161 -7.05 -2.61 -3.08
N PRO A 162 -8.00 -1.83 -2.53
CA PRO A 162 -8.19 -1.56 -1.11
C PRO A 162 -8.93 -2.70 -0.40
N ARG A 163 -8.45 -3.07 0.80
CA ARG A 163 -8.99 -4.22 1.59
C ARG A 163 -10.46 -4.05 2.02
N THR A 164 -10.97 -2.83 1.99
CA THR A 164 -12.38 -2.53 2.26
C THR A 164 -13.28 -3.04 1.14
N LEU A 165 -12.81 -3.01 -0.11
CA LEU A 165 -13.57 -3.35 -1.31
C LEU A 165 -13.15 -4.69 -1.92
N LEU A 166 -11.92 -5.13 -1.69
CA LEU A 166 -11.36 -6.36 -2.24
C LEU A 166 -10.96 -7.34 -1.14
N THR A 167 -11.13 -8.63 -1.43
CA THR A 167 -10.57 -9.74 -0.65
C THR A 167 -9.59 -10.51 -1.52
N GLY A 168 -8.67 -11.25 -0.89
CA GLY A 168 -7.60 -11.98 -1.57
C GLY A 168 -6.29 -11.80 -0.81
N THR A 169 -5.59 -12.91 -0.56
CA THR A 169 -4.32 -12.90 0.19
C THR A 169 -3.40 -14.01 -0.30
N THR A 170 -2.11 -13.75 -0.27
CA THR A 170 -1.03 -14.73 -0.42
C THR A 170 0.13 -14.30 0.47
N ASP A 171 1.02 -15.20 0.83
CA ASP A 171 2.27 -14.83 1.49
C ASP A 171 3.41 -14.73 0.47
N ALA A 172 4.38 -13.87 0.75
CA ALA A 172 5.59 -13.69 -0.03
C ALA A 172 6.82 -13.75 0.88
N VAL A 173 7.78 -14.61 0.54
CA VAL A 173 9.08 -14.68 1.23
C VAL A 173 10.07 -13.81 0.47
N VAL A 174 10.66 -12.83 1.15
CA VAL A 174 11.70 -11.95 0.60
C VAL A 174 13.01 -12.29 1.29
N LEU A 175 14.04 -12.59 0.50
CA LEU A 175 15.39 -12.87 0.97
C LEU A 175 16.35 -11.75 0.53
N PRO A 176 17.45 -11.50 1.26
CA PRO A 176 18.43 -10.49 0.86
C PRO A 176 19.03 -10.81 -0.50
N GLY A 177 19.04 -9.85 -1.43
CA GLY A 177 19.65 -9.96 -2.75
C GLY A 177 18.85 -10.77 -3.78
N ASP A 178 17.72 -11.37 -3.39
CA ASP A 178 16.91 -12.24 -4.25
C ASP A 178 15.67 -11.53 -4.80
N ASP A 179 15.19 -12.04 -5.93
CA ASP A 179 13.92 -11.65 -6.54
C ASP A 179 12.80 -12.60 -6.09
N ALA A 180 11.71 -12.04 -5.57
CA ALA A 180 10.49 -12.72 -5.16
C ALA A 180 9.30 -12.27 -6.01
N THR A 181 8.32 -13.16 -6.16
CA THR A 181 7.05 -12.84 -6.84
C THR A 181 5.86 -13.28 -6.00
N ALA A 182 4.77 -12.51 -6.06
CA ALA A 182 3.51 -12.86 -5.42
C ALA A 182 2.32 -12.51 -6.32
N SER A 183 1.33 -13.40 -6.39
CA SER A 183 0.14 -13.21 -7.21
C SER A 183 -1.11 -13.30 -6.35
N VAL A 184 -1.86 -12.21 -6.24
CA VAL A 184 -3.10 -12.15 -5.47
C VAL A 184 -4.29 -12.39 -6.38
N THR A 185 -5.03 -13.47 -6.16
CA THR A 185 -6.37 -13.62 -6.72
C THR A 185 -7.35 -12.80 -5.88
N ALA A 186 -7.73 -11.64 -6.41
CA ALA A 186 -8.64 -10.70 -5.77
C ALA A 186 -10.10 -10.95 -6.19
N GLU A 187 -11.02 -10.74 -5.23
CA GLU A 187 -12.47 -10.81 -5.43
C GLU A 187 -13.14 -9.55 -4.87
N LEU A 188 -14.24 -9.12 -5.50
CA LEU A 188 -15.05 -7.99 -5.02
C LEU A 188 -15.79 -8.39 -3.74
N ARG A 189 -15.68 -7.54 -2.72
CA ARG A 189 -16.51 -7.63 -1.51
C ARG A 189 -17.88 -6.97 -1.76
N PRO A 190 -18.94 -7.33 -1.02
CA PRO A 190 -20.24 -6.66 -1.13
C PRO A 190 -20.17 -5.13 -0.99
N GLU A 191 -19.25 -4.65 -0.15
CA GLU A 191 -19.00 -3.24 0.09
C GLU A 191 -18.56 -2.49 -1.18
N ALA A 192 -17.96 -3.17 -2.16
CA ALA A 192 -17.65 -2.59 -3.48
C ALA A 192 -18.93 -2.25 -4.25
N THR A 193 -19.94 -3.14 -4.21
CA THR A 193 -21.24 -2.89 -4.83
C THR A 193 -21.99 -1.75 -4.12
N GLU A 194 -21.93 -1.68 -2.79
CA GLU A 194 -22.53 -0.60 -2.00
C GLU A 194 -21.88 0.77 -2.30
N ALA A 195 -20.55 0.80 -2.40
CA ALA A 195 -19.80 2.00 -2.78
C ALA A 195 -20.16 2.45 -4.21
N ALA A 196 -20.20 1.52 -5.17
CA ALA A 196 -20.61 1.79 -6.55
C ALA A 196 -22.06 2.31 -6.63
N GLN A 197 -22.99 1.70 -5.89
CA GLN A 197 -24.38 2.16 -5.80
C GLN A 197 -24.45 3.61 -5.31
N THR A 198 -23.70 3.94 -4.25
CA THR A 198 -23.66 5.29 -3.68
C THR A 198 -23.15 6.33 -4.70
N GLN A 199 -22.07 6.01 -5.43
CA GLN A 199 -21.52 6.88 -6.46
C GLN A 199 -22.49 7.08 -7.62
N LEU A 200 -23.09 6.00 -8.11
CA LEU A 200 -24.06 6.07 -9.20
C LEU A 200 -25.28 6.91 -8.80
N GLU A 201 -25.83 6.73 -7.61
CA GLU A 201 -26.95 7.54 -7.13
C GLU A 201 -26.60 9.02 -7.04
N ALA A 202 -25.38 9.37 -6.61
CA ALA A 202 -24.92 10.76 -6.59
C ALA A 202 -24.83 11.34 -8.01
N TYR A 203 -24.30 10.57 -8.97
CA TYR A 203 -24.26 10.94 -10.37
C TYR A 203 -25.69 11.14 -10.94
N LEU A 204 -26.59 10.18 -10.70
CA LEU A 204 -27.95 10.22 -11.23
C LEU A 204 -28.84 11.30 -10.59
N LYS A 205 -28.54 11.73 -9.36
CA LYS A 205 -29.15 12.95 -8.77
C LYS A 205 -28.76 14.20 -9.55
N THR A 206 -27.55 14.26 -10.08
CA THR A 206 -27.11 15.36 -10.95
C THR A 206 -27.82 15.29 -12.31
N CYS A 207 -27.98 14.08 -12.86
CA CYS A 207 -28.73 13.85 -14.10
C CYS A 207 -30.21 14.25 -14.03
N THR A 208 -30.80 14.18 -12.84
CA THR A 208 -32.23 14.42 -12.59
C THR A 208 -32.48 15.76 -11.91
N ALA A 209 -31.50 16.67 -11.96
CA ALA A 209 -31.76 18.07 -11.64
C ALA A 209 -32.67 18.69 -12.72
N ASP A 210 -33.59 19.55 -12.29
CA ASP A 210 -34.51 20.24 -13.20
C ASP A 210 -33.73 21.04 -14.25
N GLY A 211 -34.23 21.06 -15.48
CA GLY A 211 -33.54 21.72 -16.58
C GLY A 211 -34.36 21.74 -17.87
N THR A 212 -33.75 22.15 -18.97
CA THR A 212 -34.44 22.28 -20.27
C THR A 212 -34.05 21.18 -21.27
N ALA A 213 -33.17 20.27 -20.86
CA ALA A 213 -32.70 19.15 -21.67
C ALA A 213 -32.34 17.98 -20.76
N VAL A 214 -32.42 16.77 -21.32
CA VAL A 214 -31.88 15.56 -20.68
C VAL A 214 -30.36 15.58 -20.85
N PRO A 215 -29.56 15.51 -19.78
CA PRO A 215 -28.10 15.46 -19.93
C PRO A 215 -27.65 14.15 -20.60
N ASP A 216 -26.52 14.23 -21.29
CA ASP A 216 -25.88 13.06 -21.90
C ASP A 216 -25.50 12.02 -20.83
N ASP A 217 -25.39 10.75 -21.25
CA ASP A 217 -24.96 9.60 -20.43
C ASP A 217 -25.83 9.29 -19.18
N CYS A 218 -26.98 9.94 -19.03
CA CYS A 218 -27.88 9.69 -17.90
C CYS A 218 -28.79 8.46 -18.06
N GLY A 219 -28.76 7.78 -19.21
CA GLY A 219 -29.62 6.60 -19.49
C GLY A 219 -31.12 6.92 -19.57
N ILE A 220 -31.50 8.20 -19.57
CA ILE A 220 -32.89 8.65 -19.58
C ILE A 220 -33.41 8.68 -21.01
N ARG A 221 -34.50 7.95 -21.26
CA ARG A 221 -35.19 7.91 -22.57
C ARG A 221 -36.64 8.32 -22.39
N ILE A 222 -37.00 9.50 -22.92
CA ILE A 222 -38.35 10.06 -22.85
C ILE A 222 -38.83 10.36 -24.28
N PRO A 223 -40.02 9.86 -24.70
CA PRO A 223 -40.50 9.97 -26.08
C PRO A 223 -41.19 11.32 -26.39
N TRP A 224 -40.67 12.42 -25.86
CA TRP A 224 -41.25 13.77 -25.98
C TRP A 224 -41.14 14.42 -27.37
N GLY A 225 -40.19 13.99 -28.21
CA GLY A 225 -39.88 14.64 -29.50
C GLY A 225 -41.01 14.60 -30.54
N THR A 226 -42.02 13.74 -30.33
CA THR A 226 -43.22 13.70 -31.18
C THR A 226 -44.30 14.67 -30.74
N GLU A 227 -44.26 15.14 -29.49
CA GLU A 227 -45.33 15.95 -28.89
C GLU A 227 -44.94 17.41 -28.75
N PHE A 228 -43.65 17.70 -28.55
CA PHE A 228 -43.12 19.03 -28.32
C PHE A 228 -42.26 19.49 -29.50
N ARG A 229 -42.45 20.75 -29.89
CA ARG A 229 -41.56 21.46 -30.80
C ARG A 229 -40.42 22.15 -30.06
N GLU A 230 -40.72 22.69 -28.89
CA GLU A 230 -39.78 23.38 -28.01
C GLU A 230 -40.09 23.03 -26.56
N ILE A 231 -39.04 22.86 -25.77
CA ILE A 231 -39.15 22.54 -24.34
C ILE A 231 -38.67 23.73 -23.54
N SER A 232 -39.47 24.10 -22.56
CA SER A 232 -39.11 25.16 -21.61
C SER A 232 -38.65 24.62 -20.26
N ASP A 233 -39.06 23.40 -19.89
CA ASP A 233 -38.76 22.81 -18.58
C ASP A 233 -38.96 21.29 -18.57
N ILE A 234 -38.13 20.60 -17.77
CA ILE A 234 -38.24 19.19 -17.43
C ILE A 234 -38.03 19.07 -15.92
N ALA A 235 -39.09 18.65 -15.23
CA ALA A 235 -39.02 18.31 -13.82
C ALA A 235 -38.94 16.79 -13.65
N PHE A 236 -37.88 16.30 -13.01
CA PHE A 236 -37.69 14.88 -12.78
C PHE A 236 -38.15 14.46 -11.39
N ARG A 237 -38.75 13.27 -11.29
CA ARG A 237 -39.02 12.59 -10.02
C ARG A 237 -38.51 11.16 -10.09
N VAL A 238 -37.45 10.88 -9.34
CA VAL A 238 -36.94 9.51 -9.20
C VAL A 238 -37.83 8.74 -8.23
N GLU A 239 -38.51 7.70 -8.72
CA GLU A 239 -39.19 6.74 -7.86
C GLU A 239 -38.23 5.68 -7.31
N ARG A 240 -37.28 5.27 -8.15
CA ARG A 240 -36.26 4.27 -7.81
C ARG A 240 -35.01 4.47 -8.67
N PHE A 241 -33.84 4.49 -8.03
CA PHE A 241 -32.57 4.45 -8.76
C PHE A 241 -32.31 3.06 -9.34
N PRO A 242 -31.63 2.97 -10.50
CA PRO A 242 -31.16 1.70 -11.02
C PRO A 242 -30.24 0.98 -10.01
N ALA A 243 -30.36 -0.33 -9.90
CA ALA A 243 -29.58 -1.16 -8.98
C ALA A 243 -28.31 -1.68 -9.67
N VAL A 244 -27.15 -1.44 -9.06
CA VAL A 244 -25.84 -1.80 -9.61
C VAL A 244 -25.59 -3.31 -9.54
N VAL A 245 -25.15 -3.86 -10.66
CA VAL A 245 -24.46 -5.14 -10.77
C VAL A 245 -23.03 -4.85 -11.21
N LEU A 246 -22.07 -5.24 -10.36
CA LEU A 246 -20.67 -4.92 -10.52
C LEU A 246 -19.88 -6.11 -11.06
N THR A 247 -18.96 -5.83 -11.98
CA THR A 247 -17.87 -6.72 -12.39
C THR A 247 -16.53 -6.00 -12.19
N PRO A 248 -15.38 -6.68 -12.26
CA PRO A 248 -14.09 -6.05 -11.99
C PRO A 248 -13.74 -4.84 -12.87
N THR A 249 -14.30 -4.75 -14.08
CA THR A 249 -13.96 -3.70 -15.07
C THR A 249 -15.16 -2.90 -15.56
N ALA A 250 -16.37 -3.28 -15.18
CA ALA A 250 -17.59 -2.66 -15.67
C ALA A 250 -18.75 -2.83 -14.70
N PHE A 251 -19.78 -2.01 -14.87
CA PHE A 251 -21.05 -2.16 -14.18
C PHE A 251 -22.23 -2.04 -15.14
N SER A 252 -23.33 -2.68 -14.78
CA SER A 252 -24.65 -2.33 -15.29
C SER A 252 -25.53 -1.93 -14.12
N ALA A 253 -26.49 -1.05 -14.37
CA ALA A 253 -27.48 -0.65 -13.38
C ALA A 253 -28.84 -0.59 -14.05
N ASP A 254 -29.76 -1.42 -13.56
CA ASP A 254 -31.05 -1.68 -14.19
C ASP A 254 -32.20 -1.49 -13.20
N ASP A 255 -33.43 -1.71 -13.64
CA ASP A 255 -34.66 -1.60 -12.82
C ASP A 255 -34.92 -0.20 -12.22
N GLY A 256 -34.33 0.85 -12.81
CA GLY A 256 -34.62 2.23 -12.46
C GLY A 256 -36.01 2.68 -12.91
N ILE A 257 -36.64 3.51 -12.09
CA ILE A 257 -37.96 4.09 -12.38
C ILE A 257 -37.90 5.60 -12.16
N LEU A 258 -38.19 6.34 -13.22
CA LEU A 258 -38.23 7.80 -13.20
C LEU A 258 -39.51 8.31 -13.86
N GLU A 259 -39.99 9.44 -13.35
CA GLU A 259 -40.97 10.26 -14.01
C GLU A 259 -40.32 11.56 -14.48
N ALA A 260 -40.75 12.04 -15.64
CA ALA A 260 -40.35 13.33 -16.18
C ALA A 260 -41.60 14.09 -16.59
N THR A 261 -41.81 15.26 -15.99
CA THR A 261 -42.85 16.19 -16.38
C THR A 261 -42.24 17.23 -17.30
N VAL A 262 -42.61 17.16 -18.57
CA VAL A 262 -42.14 18.07 -19.61
C VAL A 262 -43.16 19.18 -19.80
N THR A 263 -42.68 20.42 -19.80
CA THR A 263 -43.46 21.59 -20.17
C THR A 263 -42.82 22.30 -21.36
N GLY A 264 -43.64 22.78 -22.29
CA GLY A 264 -43.17 23.47 -23.48
C GLY A 264 -44.28 23.79 -24.48
N THR A 265 -43.88 23.94 -25.74
CA THR A 265 -44.78 24.23 -26.86
C THR A 265 -44.97 22.97 -27.69
N GLY A 266 -46.23 22.59 -27.89
CA GLY A 266 -46.63 21.47 -28.73
C GLY A 266 -46.31 21.69 -30.22
N GLN A 267 -46.35 20.61 -31.00
CA GLN A 267 -46.19 20.69 -32.46
C GLN A 267 -47.29 21.50 -33.16
N ASP A 268 -48.44 21.65 -32.50
CA ASP A 268 -49.58 22.50 -32.90
C ASP A 268 -49.40 23.98 -32.52
N GLY A 269 -48.37 24.31 -31.75
CA GLY A 269 -48.10 25.67 -31.26
C GLY A 269 -48.73 26.02 -29.91
N ASP A 270 -49.53 25.12 -29.33
CA ASP A 270 -50.17 25.35 -28.03
C ASP A 270 -49.22 25.02 -26.87
N ALA A 271 -49.42 25.67 -25.72
CA ALA A 271 -48.72 25.31 -24.50
C ALA A 271 -49.15 23.91 -24.02
N ARG A 272 -48.18 23.09 -23.62
CA ARG A 272 -48.41 21.70 -23.23
C ARG A 272 -47.56 21.31 -22.02
N THR A 273 -48.14 20.47 -21.16
CA THR A 273 -47.44 19.81 -20.06
C THR A 273 -47.83 18.33 -20.07
N VAL A 274 -46.85 17.44 -20.14
CA VAL A 274 -47.06 15.97 -20.16
C VAL A 274 -46.10 15.30 -19.20
N THR A 275 -46.61 14.35 -18.42
CA THR A 275 -45.79 13.51 -17.54
C THR A 275 -45.58 12.15 -18.18
N TYR A 276 -44.32 11.76 -18.33
CA TYR A 276 -43.91 10.44 -18.77
C TYR A 276 -43.36 9.66 -17.58
N ARG A 277 -43.70 8.37 -17.51
CA ARG A 277 -43.11 7.44 -16.56
C ARG A 277 -42.32 6.39 -17.32
N SER A 278 -41.04 6.24 -16.97
CA SER A 278 -40.16 5.21 -17.53
C SER A 278 -39.78 4.22 -16.43
N THR A 279 -40.00 2.93 -16.71
CA THR A 279 -39.54 1.80 -15.88
C THR A 279 -38.35 1.07 -16.49
N ALA A 280 -37.77 1.63 -17.55
CA ALA A 280 -36.65 1.06 -18.30
C ALA A 280 -35.43 1.97 -18.19
N TRP A 281 -35.27 2.64 -17.04
CA TRP A 281 -34.09 3.45 -16.80
C TRP A 281 -32.93 2.55 -16.42
N SER A 282 -31.95 2.48 -17.30
CA SER A 282 -30.72 1.75 -17.09
C SER A 282 -29.51 2.55 -17.52
N VAL A 283 -28.40 2.28 -16.85
CA VAL A 283 -27.11 2.94 -17.02
C VAL A 283 -26.03 1.86 -16.98
N ARG A 284 -24.93 2.08 -17.69
CA ARG A 284 -23.78 1.18 -17.72
C ARG A 284 -22.50 2.00 -17.72
N GLY A 285 -21.40 1.34 -17.41
CA GLY A 285 -20.14 2.04 -17.37
C GLY A 285 -18.94 1.16 -17.11
N GLY A 286 -17.78 1.81 -17.08
CA GLY A 286 -16.51 1.24 -16.64
C GLY A 286 -16.33 1.35 -15.14
N VAL A 287 -15.45 0.51 -14.61
CA VAL A 287 -15.04 0.49 -13.21
C VAL A 287 -13.51 0.49 -13.18
N ASP A 288 -12.94 1.43 -12.44
CA ASP A 288 -11.51 1.47 -12.14
C ASP A 288 -11.32 1.29 -10.63
N ILE A 289 -10.40 0.41 -10.23
CA ILE A 289 -10.07 0.17 -8.82
C ILE A 289 -8.60 0.50 -8.61
N THR A 290 -8.34 1.54 -7.82
CA THR A 290 -7.01 2.03 -7.48
C THR A 290 -6.56 1.51 -6.12
N ALA A 291 -5.44 2.00 -5.60
CA ALA A 291 -5.00 1.70 -4.25
C ALA A 291 -6.02 2.08 -3.15
N ASP A 292 -6.79 3.15 -3.39
CA ASP A 292 -7.57 3.81 -2.36
C ASP A 292 -9.09 3.72 -2.60
N GLU A 293 -9.51 3.62 -3.86
CA GLU A 293 -10.90 3.76 -4.23
C GLU A 293 -11.34 2.91 -5.42
N LEU A 294 -12.66 2.81 -5.56
CA LEU A 294 -13.34 2.37 -6.76
C LEU A 294 -13.94 3.62 -7.42
N ALA A 295 -13.80 3.78 -8.73
CA ALA A 295 -14.37 4.88 -9.49
C ALA A 295 -15.24 4.35 -10.64
N LEU A 296 -16.39 4.99 -10.87
CA LEU A 296 -17.30 4.68 -11.96
C LEU A 296 -17.19 5.69 -13.10
N THR A 297 -17.20 5.22 -14.35
CA THR A 297 -17.31 6.06 -15.56
C THR A 297 -18.52 5.63 -16.38
N VAL A 298 -19.50 6.51 -16.55
CA VAL A 298 -20.77 6.23 -17.27
C VAL A 298 -20.64 6.49 -18.78
N TRP A 299 -21.27 5.65 -19.63
CA TRP A 299 -21.31 5.77 -21.12
C TRP A 299 -22.41 4.93 -21.79
#